data_AF-A0A945XXB5-F1
#
_entry.id   AF-A0A945XXB5-F1
#
_cell.length_a   1.000
_cell.length_b   1.000
_cell.length_c   1.000
_cell.angle_alpha   90.00
_cell.angle_beta   90.00
_cell.angle_gamma   90.00
#
_symmetry.space_group_name_H-M   'P 1'
#
loop_
_entity.id
_entity.type
_entity.pdbx_description
1 polymer ?
#
loop_
_entity_poly.entity_id
_entity_poly.type
_entity_poly.pdbx_seq_one_letter_code
_entity_poly.pdbx_strand_id
1 'polypeptide(L)'
;MDRWHLLDPILENPEARQELINEYAESLLKVPCFPSIMKVKIRTVPIRYTRERPVHKNWIQYGEAGIYWGEEQIKIHRSNFWFFGWPKKTQLLNTVIHELRHRSSPGLGHNLKFFSLVEHDTKCVLTYW
;
A
#
# COMPACT_ATOMS: atom_id res chain seq x y z
N MET A 1 -27.50 1.39 -7.26
CA MET A 1 -27.30 1.44 -5.80
C MET A 1 -26.66 0.13 -5.37
N ASP A 2 -25.39 0.19 -5.01
CA ASP A 2 -24.51 -0.94 -4.72
C ASP A 2 -24.98 -1.77 -3.52
N ARG A 3 -25.57 -2.94 -3.81
CA ARG A 3 -25.90 -3.97 -2.81
C ARG A 3 -24.68 -4.72 -2.27
N TRP A 4 -23.47 -4.32 -2.67
CA TRP A 4 -22.20 -4.95 -2.26
C TRP A 4 -21.86 -4.73 -0.78
N HIS A 5 -22.42 -3.71 -0.13
CA HIS A 5 -22.17 -3.40 1.29
C HIS A 5 -22.93 -4.30 2.28
N LEU A 6 -23.84 -5.16 1.83
CA LEU A 6 -24.64 -6.01 2.71
C LEU A 6 -23.99 -7.37 3.03
N LEU A 7 -22.97 -7.78 2.26
CA LEU A 7 -22.18 -8.99 2.51
C LEU A 7 -20.85 -8.70 3.23
N ASP A 8 -20.55 -7.42 3.48
CA ASP A 8 -19.28 -6.91 4.01
C ASP A 8 -18.81 -7.52 5.36
N PRO A 9 -19.70 -7.92 6.32
CA PRO A 9 -19.22 -8.42 7.62
C PRO A 9 -18.85 -9.91 7.63
N ILE A 10 -19.30 -10.72 6.67
CA ILE A 10 -19.24 -12.19 6.78
C ILE A 10 -18.01 -12.78 6.06
N LEU A 11 -17.40 -12.05 5.11
CA LEU A 11 -16.33 -12.57 4.24
C LEU A 11 -15.00 -11.84 4.34
N GLU A 12 -14.94 -10.74 5.10
CA GLU A 12 -13.71 -9.97 5.28
C GLU A 12 -13.07 -10.28 6.63
N ASN A 13 -11.86 -10.84 6.61
CA ASN A 13 -11.01 -11.01 7.80
C ASN A 13 -9.91 -9.92 7.80
N PRO A 14 -10.04 -8.85 8.61
CA PRO A 14 -9.07 -7.76 8.69
C PRO A 14 -7.72 -8.20 9.26
N GLU A 15 -7.72 -9.14 10.21
CA GLU A 15 -6.51 -9.64 10.84
C GLU A 15 -5.66 -10.39 9.81
N ALA A 16 -6.29 -11.27 9.02
CA ALA A 16 -5.61 -11.94 7.91
C ALA A 16 -5.09 -10.96 6.85
N ARG A 17 -5.83 -9.89 6.54
CA ARG A 17 -5.36 -8.83 5.62
C ARG A 17 -4.17 -8.06 6.18
N GLN A 18 -4.18 -7.77 7.47
CA GLN A 18 -3.08 -7.12 8.16
C GLN A 18 -1.84 -8.02 8.20
N GLU A 19 -2.02 -9.32 8.45
CA GLU A 19 -0.94 -10.31 8.41
C GLU A 19 -0.28 -10.35 7.03
N LEU A 20 -1.06 -10.43 5.96
CA LEU A 20 -0.54 -10.38 4.58
C LEU A 20 0.21 -9.07 4.27
N ILE A 21 -0.26 -7.93 4.77
CA ILE A 21 0.46 -6.65 4.63
C ILE A 21 1.81 -6.72 5.34
N ASN A 22 1.84 -7.27 6.56
CA ASN A 22 3.06 -7.42 7.34
C ASN A 22 4.04 -8.37 6.63
N GLU A 23 3.57 -9.51 6.12
CA GLU A 23 4.38 -10.45 5.34
C GLU A 23 5.02 -9.79 4.11
N TYR A 24 4.26 -8.96 3.39
CA TYR A 24 4.76 -8.23 2.23
C TYR A 24 5.80 -7.19 2.68
N ALA A 25 5.52 -6.42 3.73
CA ALA A 25 6.46 -5.45 4.28
C ALA A 25 7.77 -6.11 4.72
N GLU A 26 7.71 -7.24 5.43
CA GLU A 26 8.89 -8.01 5.85
C GLU A 26 9.66 -8.61 4.67
N SER A 27 8.95 -9.06 3.63
CA SER A 27 9.57 -9.56 2.40
C SER A 27 10.33 -8.46 1.64
N LEU A 28 9.80 -7.24 1.61
CA LEU A 28 10.49 -6.07 1.03
C LEU A 28 11.83 -5.74 1.74
N LEU A 29 11.95 -6.02 3.04
CA LEU A 29 13.21 -5.82 3.77
C LEU A 29 14.34 -6.71 3.23
N LYS A 30 13.99 -7.87 2.68
CA LYS A 30 14.93 -8.88 2.16
C LYS A 30 15.36 -8.59 0.71
N VAL A 31 14.64 -7.76 -0.04
CA VAL A 31 14.96 -7.42 -1.43
C VAL A 31 16.29 -6.64 -1.50
N PRO A 32 17.34 -7.13 -2.18
CA PRO A 32 18.67 -6.52 -2.13
C PRO A 32 18.73 -5.09 -2.68
N CYS A 33 18.08 -4.84 -3.83
CA CYS A 33 18.07 -3.54 -4.50
C CYS A 33 17.05 -2.55 -3.90
N PHE A 34 16.25 -2.96 -2.90
CA PHE A 34 15.23 -2.09 -2.34
C PHE A 34 15.88 -0.99 -1.48
N PRO A 35 15.52 0.30 -1.70
CA PRO A 35 16.23 1.41 -1.08
C PRO A 35 16.30 1.33 0.45
N SER A 36 17.49 1.55 1.01
CA SER A 36 17.72 1.50 2.46
C SER A 36 16.80 2.44 3.23
N ILE A 37 16.57 3.65 2.71
CA ILE A 37 15.64 4.62 3.32
C ILE A 37 14.21 4.09 3.40
N MET A 38 13.73 3.36 2.38
CA MET A 38 12.40 2.76 2.37
C MET A 38 12.32 1.58 3.34
N LYS A 39 13.40 0.78 3.46
CA LYS A 39 13.49 -0.28 4.48
C LYS A 39 13.43 0.29 5.90
N VAL A 40 14.07 1.43 6.15
CA VAL A 40 13.92 2.15 7.42
C VAL A 40 12.45 2.55 7.62
N LYS A 41 11.80 3.11 6.59
CA LYS A 41 10.38 3.50 6.69
C LYS A 41 9.44 2.34 6.97
N ILE A 42 9.67 1.15 6.42
CA ILE A 42 8.90 -0.06 6.77
C ILE A 42 8.94 -0.32 8.29
N ARG A 43 10.11 -0.13 8.92
CA ARG A 43 10.29 -0.39 10.35
C ARG A 43 9.77 0.74 11.25
N THR A 44 9.75 1.96 10.76
CA THR A 44 9.45 3.15 11.58
C THR A 44 8.05 3.72 11.36
N VAL A 45 7.38 3.37 10.25
CA VAL A 45 6.06 3.87 9.89
C VAL A 45 5.06 2.71 9.93
N PRO A 46 4.03 2.77 10.80
CA PRO A 46 2.99 1.74 10.82
C PRO A 46 2.31 1.60 9.46
N ILE A 47 2.19 0.37 8.95
CA ILE A 47 1.43 0.05 7.73
C ILE A 47 0.19 -0.72 8.16
N ARG A 48 -1.00 -0.14 8.00
CA ARG A 48 -2.24 -0.68 8.53
C ARG A 48 -3.28 -0.93 7.44
N TYR A 49 -3.95 -2.07 7.56
CA TYR A 49 -5.17 -2.32 6.83
C TYR A 49 -6.27 -1.34 7.25
N THR A 50 -7.04 -0.82 6.30
CA THR A 50 -8.19 0.04 6.60
C THR A 50 -9.42 -0.28 5.76
N ARG A 51 -10.59 -0.15 6.40
CA ARG A 51 -11.91 -0.17 5.75
C ARG A 51 -12.43 1.23 5.46
N GLU A 52 -11.70 2.26 5.88
CA GLU A 52 -12.05 3.64 5.57
C GLU A 52 -12.15 3.81 4.05
N ARG A 53 -13.06 4.69 3.63
CA ARG A 53 -13.13 5.07 2.22
C ARG A 53 -11.83 5.80 1.86
N PRO A 54 -11.27 5.55 0.67
CA PRO A 54 -10.14 6.31 0.19
C PRO A 54 -10.62 7.76 -0.10
N VAL A 55 -10.54 8.65 0.89
CA VAL A 55 -10.95 10.07 0.76
C VAL A 55 -9.72 10.97 0.83
N HIS A 56 -9.50 11.76 -0.23
CA HIS A 56 -8.51 12.83 -0.26
C HIS A 56 -9.19 14.19 -0.41
N LYS A 57 -8.94 15.08 0.56
CA LYS A 57 -9.68 16.33 0.78
C LYS A 57 -11.18 16.02 0.94
N ASN A 58 -11.95 16.13 -0.15
CA ASN A 58 -13.40 15.91 -0.19
C ASN A 58 -13.83 14.92 -1.29
N TRP A 59 -12.89 14.26 -1.98
CA TRP A 59 -13.19 13.35 -3.08
C TRP A 59 -12.89 11.92 -2.68
N ILE A 60 -13.82 11.01 -2.99
CA ILE A 60 -13.55 9.58 -2.90
C ILE A 60 -12.70 9.20 -4.12
N GLN A 61 -11.47 8.78 -3.89
CA GLN A 61 -10.57 8.29 -4.93
C GLN A 61 -10.89 6.83 -5.20
N TYR A 62 -11.90 6.59 -6.04
CA TYR A 62 -12.20 5.27 -6.56
C TYR A 62 -11.05 4.82 -7.48
N GLY A 63 -10.41 3.70 -7.15
CA GLY A 63 -9.30 3.14 -7.94
C GLY A 63 -7.92 3.29 -7.31
N GLU A 64 -7.77 4.14 -6.29
CA GLU A 64 -6.56 4.17 -5.48
C GLU A 64 -6.54 3.00 -4.50
N ALA A 65 -5.41 2.30 -4.52
CA ALA A 65 -5.20 1.08 -3.76
C ALA A 65 -4.64 1.41 -2.37
N GLY A 66 -3.79 2.41 -2.24
CA GLY A 66 -3.44 3.03 -0.97
C GLY A 66 -3.74 4.51 -1.05
N ILE A 67 -4.00 5.11 0.10
CA ILE A 67 -4.01 6.56 0.22
C ILE A 67 -2.98 6.96 1.25
N TYR A 68 -2.15 7.91 0.84
CA TYR A 68 -1.41 8.79 1.72
C TYR A 68 -2.38 9.58 2.61
N TRP A 69 -2.37 9.30 3.92
CA TRP A 69 -3.07 10.12 4.91
C TRP A 69 -2.07 10.61 5.96
N GLY A 70 -1.90 11.95 6.00
CA GLY A 70 -1.39 12.72 7.14
C GLY A 70 -0.36 12.01 8.03
N GLU A 71 0.90 12.06 7.59
CA GLU A 71 2.16 12.00 8.36
C GLU A 71 2.45 10.89 9.41
N GLU A 72 1.51 10.07 9.88
CA GLU A 72 1.79 9.12 10.99
C GLU A 72 1.77 7.63 10.60
N GLN A 73 0.98 7.22 9.61
CA GLN A 73 0.92 5.83 9.15
C GLN A 73 0.75 5.71 7.62
N ILE A 74 0.90 4.50 7.08
CA ILE A 74 0.52 4.11 5.71
C ILE A 74 -0.76 3.28 5.83
N LYS A 75 -1.80 3.64 5.08
CA LYS A 75 -3.09 2.92 5.10
C LYS A 75 -3.29 2.15 3.80
N ILE A 76 -3.52 0.85 3.92
CA ILE A 76 -3.78 -0.06 2.79
C ILE A 76 -5.28 -0.35 2.75
N HIS A 77 -5.95 0.08 1.68
CA HIS A 77 -7.39 -0.06 1.55
C HIS A 77 -7.80 -1.46 1.08
N ARG A 78 -9.07 -1.82 1.37
CA ARG A 78 -9.75 -3.04 0.89
C ARG A 78 -9.59 -3.31 -0.60
N SER A 79 -9.41 -2.28 -1.43
CA SER A 79 -9.28 -2.39 -2.89
C SER A 79 -8.06 -3.20 -3.34
N ASN A 80 -7.03 -3.33 -2.48
CA ASN A 80 -5.87 -4.21 -2.71
C ASN A 80 -6.16 -5.69 -2.61
N PHE A 81 -7.34 -6.07 -2.10
CA PHE A 81 -7.66 -7.47 -1.85
C PHE A 81 -8.81 -7.91 -2.76
N TRP A 82 -8.79 -9.19 -3.13
CA TRP A 82 -9.95 -9.86 -3.69
C TRP A 82 -11.00 -10.07 -2.61
N PHE A 83 -12.24 -10.28 -3.05
CA PHE A 83 -13.36 -10.52 -2.15
C PHE A 83 -13.13 -11.71 -1.21
N PHE A 84 -12.43 -12.75 -1.69
CA PHE A 84 -12.04 -13.94 -0.92
C PHE A 84 -10.83 -13.73 0.02
N GLY A 85 -10.37 -12.50 0.20
CA GLY A 85 -9.30 -12.15 1.15
C GLY A 85 -7.88 -12.17 0.59
N TRP A 86 -7.63 -12.80 -0.55
CA TRP A 86 -6.30 -12.83 -1.19
C TRP A 86 -5.82 -11.44 -1.63
N PRO A 87 -4.53 -11.11 -1.48
CA PRO A 87 -4.01 -9.85 -1.98
C PRO A 87 -3.92 -9.89 -3.51
N LYS A 88 -4.25 -8.76 -4.15
CA LYS A 88 -3.90 -8.49 -5.54
C LYS A 88 -2.41 -8.15 -5.56
N LYS A 89 -1.56 -9.18 -5.53
CA LYS A 89 -0.10 -9.12 -5.32
C LYS A 89 0.57 -7.87 -5.91
N THR A 90 0.47 -7.68 -7.22
CA THR A 90 1.10 -6.54 -7.91
C THR A 90 0.54 -5.19 -7.46
N GLN A 91 -0.78 -5.09 -7.25
CA GLN A 91 -1.42 -3.87 -6.78
C GLN A 91 -1.00 -3.53 -5.35
N LEU A 92 -0.94 -4.53 -4.46
CA LEU A 92 -0.50 -4.34 -3.08
C LEU A 92 0.98 -3.92 -3.02
N LEU A 93 1.85 -4.56 -3.81
CA LEU A 93 3.26 -4.19 -3.90
C LEU A 93 3.44 -2.75 -4.39
N ASN A 94 2.81 -2.41 -5.51
CA ASN A 94 2.87 -1.06 -6.06
C ASN A 94 2.40 -0.02 -5.05
N THR A 95 1.32 -0.32 -4.32
CA THR A 95 0.79 0.56 -3.28
C THR A 95 1.80 0.78 -2.16
N VAL A 96 2.31 -0.29 -1.58
CA VAL A 96 3.26 -0.20 -0.46
C VAL A 96 4.52 0.55 -0.89
N ILE A 97 5.05 0.29 -2.09
CA ILE A 97 6.23 0.98 -2.64
C ILE A 97 5.95 2.47 -2.86
N HIS A 98 4.81 2.81 -3.47
CA HIS A 98 4.41 4.19 -3.72
C HIS A 98 4.33 5.00 -2.41
N GLU A 99 3.64 4.45 -1.40
CA GLU A 99 3.48 5.11 -0.11
C GLU A 99 4.79 5.22 0.68
N LEU A 100 5.62 4.18 0.66
CA LEU A 100 6.97 4.23 1.24
C LEU A 100 7.86 5.26 0.55
N ARG A 101 7.68 5.46 -0.76
CA ARG A 101 8.43 6.47 -1.52
C ARG A 101 7.99 7.88 -1.12
N HIS A 102 6.69 8.11 -0.91
CA HIS A 102 6.22 9.36 -0.32
C HIS A 102 6.85 9.63 1.05
N ARG A 103 6.96 8.59 1.91
CA ARG A 103 7.62 8.72 3.21
C ARG A 103 9.12 8.97 3.14
N SER A 104 9.76 8.45 2.11
CA SER A 104 11.21 8.54 1.95
C SER A 104 11.64 9.81 1.23
N SER A 105 10.75 10.42 0.45
CA SER A 105 11.03 11.59 -0.38
C SER A 105 9.85 12.57 -0.43
N PRO A 106 9.38 13.09 0.72
CA PRO A 106 8.16 13.90 0.79
C PRO A 106 8.22 15.17 -0.07
N GLY A 107 9.40 15.79 -0.19
CA GLY A 107 9.60 17.01 -0.99
C GLY A 107 9.44 16.83 -2.50
N LEU A 108 9.32 15.60 -3.02
CA LEU A 108 9.10 15.37 -4.45
C LEU A 108 7.63 15.47 -4.88
N GLY A 109 6.68 15.33 -3.95
CA GLY A 109 5.26 15.20 -4.29
C GLY A 109 5.02 14.11 -5.36
N HIS A 110 4.16 14.39 -6.33
CA HIS A 110 3.91 13.55 -7.50
C HIS A 110 4.59 14.10 -8.78
N ASN A 111 5.86 14.48 -8.71
CA ASN A 111 6.60 14.93 -9.89
C ASN A 111 7.15 13.76 -10.74
N LEU A 112 7.68 14.05 -11.93
CA LEU A 112 8.26 13.03 -12.83
C LEU A 112 9.37 12.21 -12.17
N LYS A 113 10.18 12.83 -11.30
CA LYS A 113 11.25 12.14 -10.59
C LYS A 113 10.70 11.15 -9.58
N PHE A 114 9.62 11.49 -8.88
CA PHE A 114 8.93 10.59 -7.97
C PHE A 114 8.44 9.34 -8.71
N PHE A 115 7.72 9.50 -9.83
CA PHE A 115 7.21 8.37 -10.60
C PHE A 115 8.33 7.49 -11.16
N SER A 116 9.42 8.09 -11.65
CA SER A 116 10.60 7.35 -12.12
C SER A 116 11.24 6.51 -11.00
N LEU A 117 11.30 7.04 -9.77
CA LEU A 117 11.80 6.28 -8.62
C LEU A 117 10.87 5.13 -8.26
N VAL A 118 9.56 5.37 -8.18
CA VAL A 118 8.57 4.31 -7.91
C VAL A 118 8.66 3.21 -8.96
N GLU A 119 8.75 3.54 -10.25
CA GLU A 119 8.88 2.54 -11.32
C GLU A 119 10.16 1.71 -11.17
N HIS A 120 11.29 2.36 -10.89
CA HIS A 120 12.55 1.67 -10.65
C HIS A 120 12.49 0.74 -9.43
N ASP A 121 11.95 1.22 -8.31
CA ASP A 121 11.80 0.43 -7.08
C ASP A 121 10.86 -0.77 -7.29
N THR A 122 9.75 -0.57 -7.99
CA THR A 122 8.81 -1.62 -8.35
C THR A 122 9.45 -2.67 -9.24
N LYS A 123 10.19 -2.28 -10.29
CA LYS A 123 10.92 -3.23 -11.15
C LYS A 123 11.90 -4.06 -10.33
N CYS A 124 12.67 -3.41 -9.46
CA CYS A 124 13.57 -4.07 -8.52
C CYS A 124 12.82 -5.11 -7.68
N VAL A 125 11.73 -4.72 -7.00
CA VAL A 125 10.96 -5.64 -6.16
C VAL A 125 10.45 -6.83 -6.96
N LEU A 126 9.82 -6.59 -8.12
CA LEU A 126 9.27 -7.66 -8.96
C LEU A 126 10.32 -8.64 -9.47
N THR A 127 11.58 -8.24 -9.64
CA THR A 127 12.68 -9.14 -10.02
C THR A 127 13.04 -10.13 -8.90
N TYR A 128 12.80 -9.80 -7.64
CA TYR A 128 13.21 -10.58 -6.47
C TYR A 128 12.04 -11.15 -5.65
N TRP A 129 10.82 -11.11 -6.19
CA TRP A 129 9.58 -11.43 -5.46
C TRP A 129 9.01 -12.82 -5.74
#